data_AF-A0A146G9I4-F1
#
_entry.id   AF-A0A146G9I4-F1
#
_cell.length_a   1.000
_cell.length_b   1.000
_cell.length_c   1.000
_cell.angle_alpha   90.00
_cell.angle_beta   90.00
_cell.angle_gamma   90.00
#
_symmetry.space_group_name_H-M   'P 1'
#
loop_
_entity.id
_entity.type
_entity.pdbx_description
1 polymer ?
#
loop_
_entity_poly.entity_id
_entity_poly.type
_entity_poly.pdbx_seq_one_letter_code
_entity_poly.pdbx_strand_id
1 'polypeptide(L)'
;RQVLADALCYAARYNPNAVVDVATLTGSMVVALGPEIAGVFCDDEDLRGRLLNASELTGEPLWPMPIWKPYRKLIDTDVADMKNSGGRWGGSIIAALFLREFTEGFPWA
;
A
#
# COMPACT_ATOMS: atom_id res chain seq x y z
N ARG A 1 -4.13 6.25 -6.86
CA ARG A 1 -3.02 6.61 -5.94
C ARG A 1 -2.92 8.10 -5.66
N GLN A 2 -3.00 9.02 -6.63
CA GLN A 2 -2.93 10.47 -6.33
C GLN A 2 -4.02 10.94 -5.36
N VAL A 3 -5.28 10.59 -5.61
CA VAL A 3 -6.39 10.91 -4.68
C VAL A 3 -6.20 10.27 -3.30
N LEU A 4 -5.64 9.05 -3.24
CA LEU A 4 -5.36 8.38 -1.97
C LEU A 4 -4.23 9.05 -1.20
N ALA A 5 -3.19 9.54 -1.88
CA ALA A 5 -2.11 10.29 -1.23
C ALA A 5 -2.65 11.52 -0.48
N ASP A 6 -3.49 12.32 -1.14
CA ASP A 6 -4.13 13.47 -0.48
C ASP A 6 -5.05 13.03 0.69
N ALA A 7 -5.80 11.93 0.50
CA ALA A 7 -6.66 11.38 1.55
C ALA A 7 -5.87 10.84 2.75
N LEU A 8 -4.71 10.22 2.55
CA LEU A 8 -3.82 9.73 3.60
C LEU A 8 -3.20 10.89 4.38
N CYS A 9 -2.73 11.93 3.68
CA CYS A 9 -2.29 13.17 4.33
C CYS A 9 -3.42 13.81 5.15
N TYR A 10 -4.63 13.83 4.60
CA TYR A 10 -5.79 14.35 5.31
C TYR A 10 -6.16 13.49 6.52
N ALA A 11 -6.01 12.17 6.45
CA ALA A 11 -6.29 11.25 7.55
C ALA A 11 -5.40 11.50 8.77
N ALA A 12 -4.16 11.98 8.56
CA ALA A 12 -3.21 12.29 9.63
C ALA A 12 -3.79 13.22 10.71
N ARG A 13 -4.67 14.17 10.32
CA ARG A 13 -5.28 15.14 11.24
C ARG A 13 -6.14 14.51 12.34
N TYR A 14 -6.56 13.26 12.16
CA TYR A 14 -7.37 12.53 13.13
C TYR A 14 -6.53 11.82 14.20
N ASN A 15 -5.20 11.86 14.11
CA ASN A 15 -4.28 11.09 14.95
C ASN A 15 -4.70 9.61 15.08
N PRO A 16 -4.90 8.91 13.94
CA PRO A 16 -5.49 7.57 13.95
C PRO A 16 -4.54 6.55 14.59
N ASN A 17 -5.10 5.57 15.30
CA ASN A 17 -4.32 4.43 15.77
C ASN A 17 -3.87 3.51 14.63
N ALA A 18 -4.61 3.50 13.51
CA ALA A 18 -4.26 2.83 12.27
C ALA A 18 -5.09 3.41 11.11
N VAL A 19 -4.55 3.37 9.91
CA VAL A 19 -5.26 3.71 8.65
C VAL A 19 -5.19 2.52 7.71
N VAL A 20 -6.30 2.17 7.09
CA VAL A 20 -6.36 1.14 6.05
C VAL A 20 -6.93 1.76 4.78
N ASP A 21 -6.19 1.74 3.68
CA ASP A 21 -6.74 2.12 2.37
C ASP A 21 -7.11 0.89 1.54
N VAL A 22 -8.23 1.00 0.81
CA VAL A 22 -8.77 -0.09 0.01
C VAL A 22 -8.95 0.42 -1.41
N ALA A 23 -8.24 -0.18 -2.37
CA ALA A 23 -8.24 0.31 -3.73
C ALA A 23 -8.02 -0.79 -4.79
N THR A 24 -8.77 -0.70 -5.88
CA THR A 24 -8.56 -1.44 -7.13
C THR A 24 -7.38 -0.84 -7.92
N LEU A 25 -6.20 -0.85 -7.30
CA LEU A 25 -5.13 0.10 -7.63
C LEU A 25 -4.27 -0.28 -8.84
N THR A 26 -3.97 -1.56 -9.03
CA THR A 26 -3.01 -2.00 -10.04
C THR A 26 -3.46 -3.29 -10.72
N GLY A 27 -3.29 -3.35 -12.05
CA GLY A 27 -3.40 -4.62 -12.78
C GLY A 27 -2.30 -5.62 -12.41
N SER A 28 -1.15 -5.14 -11.92
CA SER A 28 -0.06 -6.00 -11.43
C SER A 28 -0.50 -6.91 -10.28
N MET A 29 -1.44 -6.48 -9.44
CA MET A 29 -1.95 -7.31 -8.36
C MET A 29 -2.78 -8.49 -8.89
N VAL A 30 -3.62 -8.25 -9.90
CA VAL A 30 -4.40 -9.30 -10.56
C VAL A 30 -3.48 -10.34 -11.20
N VAL A 31 -2.37 -9.90 -11.81
CA VAL A 31 -1.37 -10.82 -12.37
C VAL A 31 -0.67 -11.65 -11.29
N ALA A 32 -0.48 -11.09 -10.09
CA ALA A 32 0.24 -11.75 -9.01
C ALA A 32 -0.62 -12.74 -8.21
N LEU A 33 -1.85 -12.34 -7.87
CA LEU A 33 -2.70 -13.05 -6.90
C LEU A 33 -4.05 -13.51 -7.50
N GLY A 34 -4.34 -13.18 -8.76
CA GLY A 34 -5.63 -13.45 -9.38
C GLY A 34 -6.74 -12.51 -8.91
N PRO A 35 -8.01 -12.84 -9.18
CA PRO A 35 -9.14 -11.97 -8.87
C PRO A 35 -9.72 -12.14 -7.45
N GLU A 36 -9.37 -13.22 -6.74
CA GLU A 36 -10.02 -13.59 -5.47
C GLU A 36 -9.23 -13.19 -4.22
N ILE A 37 -7.91 -13.00 -4.33
CA ILE A 37 -7.03 -12.73 -3.19
C ILE A 37 -6.56 -11.27 -3.26
N ALA A 38 -6.86 -10.49 -2.22
CA ALA A 38 -6.34 -9.13 -2.12
C ALA A 38 -4.92 -9.12 -1.51
N GLY A 39 -4.02 -8.36 -2.11
CA GLY A 39 -2.67 -8.15 -1.57
C GLY A 39 -2.68 -7.03 -0.53
N VAL A 40 -2.08 -7.26 0.64
CA VAL A 40 -1.94 -6.26 1.70
C VAL A 40 -0.47 -5.86 1.87
N PHE A 41 -0.21 -4.55 1.98
CA PHE A 41 1.12 -4.01 2.23
C PHE A 41 1.14 -3.34 3.60
N CYS A 42 1.86 -3.90 4.57
CA CYS A 42 1.89 -3.34 5.90
C CYS A 42 3.25 -3.62 6.54
N ASP A 43 3.91 -2.56 7.03
CA ASP A 43 5.17 -2.62 7.76
C ASP A 43 4.96 -2.75 9.29
N ASP A 44 3.75 -2.48 9.78
CA ASP A 44 3.39 -2.63 11.20
C ASP A 44 2.92 -4.07 11.47
N GLU A 45 3.62 -4.78 12.33
CA GLU A 45 3.36 -6.21 12.56
C GLU A 45 2.03 -6.46 13.28
N ASP A 46 1.62 -5.57 14.18
CA ASP A 46 0.35 -5.69 14.91
C ASP A 46 -0.83 -5.48 13.95
N LEU A 47 -0.82 -4.39 13.19
CA LEU A 47 -1.85 -4.10 12.21
C LEU A 47 -1.95 -5.21 11.15
N ARG A 48 -0.82 -5.69 10.63
CA ARG A 48 -0.79 -6.80 9.68
C ARG A 48 -1.39 -8.08 10.30
N GLY A 49 -1.01 -8.42 11.53
CA GLY A 49 -1.54 -9.59 12.23
C GLY A 49 -3.05 -9.52 12.40
N ARG A 50 -3.58 -8.35 12.78
CA ARG A 50 -5.02 -8.11 12.92
C ARG A 50 -5.77 -8.27 11.60
N LEU A 51 -5.23 -7.77 10.49
CA LEU A 51 -5.82 -7.92 9.16
C LEU A 51 -5.82 -9.38 8.69
N LEU A 52 -4.73 -10.11 8.88
CA LEU A 52 -4.65 -11.53 8.49
C LEU A 52 -5.57 -12.41 9.34
N ASN A 53 -5.67 -12.16 10.64
CA ASN A 53 -6.64 -12.85 11.49
C ASN A 53 -8.08 -12.55 11.07
N ALA A 54 -8.40 -11.29 10.71
CA ALA A 54 -9.72 -10.95 10.20
C ALA A 54 -10.03 -11.69 8.89
N SER A 55 -9.05 -11.79 7.99
CA SER A 55 -9.14 -12.54 6.74
C SER A 55 -9.50 -14.01 6.96
N GLU A 56 -8.85 -14.67 7.92
CA GLU A 56 -9.14 -16.06 8.28
C GLU A 56 -10.56 -16.22 8.86
N LEU A 57 -10.99 -15.28 9.71
CA LEU A 57 -12.30 -15.33 10.36
C LEU A 57 -13.47 -15.09 9.40
N THR A 58 -13.30 -14.21 8.42
CA THR A 58 -14.36 -13.85 7.46
C THR A 58 -14.35 -14.72 6.21
N GLY A 59 -13.25 -15.43 5.95
CA GLY A 59 -13.05 -16.17 4.70
C GLY A 59 -12.76 -15.27 3.50
N GLU A 60 -12.36 -14.01 3.73
CA GLU A 60 -11.97 -13.04 2.70
C GLU A 60 -10.44 -13.03 2.58
N PRO A 61 -9.82 -13.73 1.61
CA PRO A 61 -8.39 -14.01 1.64
C PRO A 61 -7.52 -12.78 1.37
N LEU A 62 -6.59 -12.52 2.29
CA LEU A 62 -5.54 -11.52 2.16
C LEU A 62 -4.17 -12.19 2.06
N TRP A 63 -3.31 -11.67 1.18
CA TRP A 63 -1.92 -12.12 1.07
C TRP A 63 -0.93 -11.00 1.41
N PRO A 64 -0.02 -11.20 2.38
CA PRO A 64 0.97 -10.19 2.74
C PRO A 64 1.99 -10.03 1.62
N MET A 65 2.08 -8.81 1.09
CA MET A 65 3.00 -8.44 0.03
C MET A 65 4.22 -7.70 0.60
N PRO A 66 5.43 -7.91 0.03
CA PRO A 66 6.64 -7.29 0.56
C PRO A 66 6.70 -5.78 0.23
N ILE A 67 7.10 -4.96 1.20
CA ILE A 67 7.49 -3.56 0.98
C ILE A 67 9.01 -3.50 0.75
N TRP A 68 9.43 -3.79 -0.48
CA TRP A 68 10.84 -3.77 -0.84
C TRP A 68 11.36 -2.35 -1.10
N LYS A 69 11.84 -1.69 -0.04
CA LYS A 69 12.30 -0.28 -0.04
C LYS A 69 13.21 0.11 -1.22
N PRO A 70 14.16 -0.71 -1.70
CA PRO A 70 14.99 -0.34 -2.85
C PRO A 70 14.24 -0.04 -4.15
N TYR A 71 12.98 -0.44 -4.30
CA TYR A 71 12.15 -0.05 -5.46
C TYR A 71 11.67 1.39 -5.40
N ARG A 72 11.82 2.09 -4.26
CA ARG A 72 11.46 3.51 -4.13
C ARG A 72 12.19 4.40 -5.14
N LYS A 73 13.44 4.06 -5.47
CA LYS A 73 14.23 4.78 -6.49
C LYS A 73 13.61 4.77 -7.89
N LEU A 74 12.73 3.80 -8.17
CA LEU A 74 12.07 3.71 -9.47
C LEU A 74 11.04 4.82 -9.68
N ILE A 75 10.62 5.50 -8.61
CA ILE A 75 9.73 6.66 -8.64
C ILE A 75 10.45 7.99 -8.38
N ASP A 76 11.79 8.01 -8.48
CA ASP A 76 12.55 9.27 -8.48
C ASP A 76 12.44 9.99 -9.82
N THR A 77 12.63 11.31 -9.78
CA THR A 77 12.57 12.22 -10.93
C THR A 77 13.41 13.48 -10.66
N ASP A 78 13.91 14.13 -11.71
CA ASP A 78 14.78 15.30 -11.58
C ASP A 78 14.02 16.62 -11.40
N VAL A 79 12.69 16.60 -11.58
CA VAL A 79 11.84 17.81 -11.69
C VAL A 79 10.79 17.95 -10.57
N ALA A 80 10.72 16.99 -9.66
CA ALA A 80 9.77 16.94 -8.54
C ALA A 80 10.29 15.99 -7.46
N ASP A 81 9.66 15.95 -6.28
CA ASP A 81 10.07 15.06 -5.19
C ASP A 81 9.94 13.57 -5.56
N MET A 82 8.95 13.24 -6.39
CA MET A 82 8.74 11.91 -6.95
C MET A 82 7.76 11.93 -8.14
N LYS A 83 7.83 10.92 -8.99
CA LYS A 83 6.80 10.61 -10.00
C LYS A 83 5.84 9.55 -9.47
N ASN A 84 4.63 9.51 -10.01
CA ASN A 84 3.59 8.59 -9.52
C ASN A 84 3.71 7.14 -10.06
N SER A 85 4.68 6.82 -10.90
CA SER A 85 4.84 5.50 -11.54
C SER A 85 6.29 5.13 -11.78
N GLY A 86 6.64 3.85 -11.61
CA GLY A 86 8.02 3.35 -11.68
C GLY A 86 8.24 2.22 -12.70
N GLY A 87 7.34 2.08 -13.67
CA GLY A 87 7.44 1.08 -14.74
C GLY A 87 6.57 -0.17 -14.51
N ARG A 88 6.78 -1.19 -15.36
CA ARG A 88 5.92 -2.39 -15.44
C ARG A 88 6.17 -3.41 -14.33
N TRP A 89 7.44 -3.63 -13.96
CA TRP A 89 7.84 -4.69 -13.04
C TRP A 89 7.67 -4.24 -11.60
N GLY A 90 7.10 -5.10 -10.74
CA GLY A 90 6.85 -4.74 -9.34
C GLY A 90 5.81 -3.63 -9.15
N GLY A 91 4.92 -3.42 -10.13
CA GLY A 91 4.00 -2.28 -10.15
C GLY A 91 3.13 -2.11 -8.90
N SER A 92 2.71 -3.22 -8.26
CA SER A 92 1.98 -3.20 -7.00
C SER A 92 2.85 -2.72 -5.83
N ILE A 93 4.07 -3.24 -5.70
CA ILE A 93 5.04 -2.82 -4.68
C ILE A 93 5.40 -1.35 -4.84
N ILE A 94 5.66 -0.90 -6.07
CA ILE A 94 5.96 0.51 -6.36
C ILE A 94 4.76 1.41 -6.03
N ALA A 95 3.53 0.95 -6.25
CA ALA A 95 2.33 1.68 -5.85
C ALA A 95 2.21 1.84 -4.34
N ALA A 96 2.45 0.77 -3.59
CA ALA A 96 2.46 0.81 -2.14
C ALA A 96 3.56 1.72 -1.60
N LEU A 97 4.77 1.67 -2.19
CA LEU A 97 5.86 2.58 -1.83
C LEU A 97 5.52 4.04 -2.11
N PHE A 98 4.82 4.35 -3.20
CA PHE A 98 4.33 5.69 -3.45
C PHE A 98 3.35 6.15 -2.36
N LEU A 99 2.37 5.32 -2.00
CA LEU A 99 1.37 5.70 -0.98
C LEU A 99 1.98 5.86 0.41
N ARG A 100 2.94 5.00 0.76
CA ARG A 100 3.67 5.04 2.02
C ARG A 100 4.34 6.39 2.32
N GLU A 101 4.76 7.14 1.30
CA GLU A 101 5.34 8.49 1.50
C GLU A 101 4.33 9.46 2.13
N PHE A 102 3.04 9.14 2.08
CA PHE A 102 1.94 9.97 2.60
C PHE A 102 1.34 9.40 3.91
N THR A 103 1.98 8.40 4.52
CA THR A 103 1.47 7.71 5.71
C THR A 103 2.30 7.98 6.96
N GLU A 104 3.17 9.00 6.91
CA GLU A 104 4.02 9.35 8.06
C GLU A 104 3.16 9.80 9.25
N GLY A 105 3.42 9.21 10.42
CA GLY A 105 2.73 9.55 11.67
C GLY A 105 1.65 8.57 12.12
N PHE A 106 1.37 7.48 11.39
CA PHE A 106 0.43 6.43 11.81
C PHE A 106 0.76 5.05 11.20
N PRO A 107 0.38 3.94 11.84
CA PRO A 107 0.39 2.62 11.22
C PRO A 107 -0.56 2.58 10.01
N TRP A 108 -0.08 2.02 8.90
CA TRP A 108 -0.80 1.99 7.62
C TRP A 108 -0.76 0.62 6.96
N ALA A 109 -1.87 0.26 6.32
CA ALA A 109 -2.03 -0.94 5.49
C ALA A 109 -2.92 -0.71 4.26
#